data_AF-A0A015JSW2-F1
#
_entry.id   AF-A0A015JSW2-F1
#
_cell.length_a   1.000
_cell.length_b   1.000
_cell.length_c   1.000
_cell.angle_alpha   90.00
_cell.angle_beta   90.00
_cell.angle_gamma   90.00
#
_symmetry.space_group_name_H-M   'P 1'
#
loop_
_entity.id
_entity.type
_entity.pdbx_description
1 polymer ?
#
loop_
_entity_poly.entity_id
_entity_poly.type
_entity_poly.pdbx_seq_one_letter_code
_entity_poly.pdbx_strand_id
1 'polypeptide(L)'
;MGETRNTGIKETGKTGRIDTTKVIDLEVTSSEVSTTIIQRESRYNDNSETENDDGELELEVNYKLVIKQADGTVLPAKNYSVTVSELDEFLLAIQNNIVTLLKDEEINANDYNVSFKSEKAQGAGTLLVDMCDFRNFQSEYIKLAATKKIILILITMKKKEKTVKRKKKESNSDNEETICSKN
;
A
#
# COMPACT_ATOMS: atom_id res chain seq x y z
N MET A 1 -34.99 -1.54 -73.93
CA MET A 1 -35.98 -2.43 -73.29
C MET A 1 -35.27 -3.00 -72.07
N GLY A 2 -35.45 -2.52 -70.85
CA GLY A 2 -36.68 -2.04 -70.22
C GLY A 2 -37.30 -3.21 -69.46
N GLU A 3 -36.95 -3.37 -68.18
CA GLU A 3 -37.87 -3.77 -67.11
C GLU A 3 -37.18 -3.65 -65.74
N THR A 4 -37.63 -2.65 -64.97
CA THR A 4 -37.49 -2.53 -63.52
C THR A 4 -38.61 -3.32 -62.85
N ARG A 5 -38.32 -4.08 -61.78
CA ARG A 5 -39.31 -4.38 -60.72
C ARG A 5 -38.65 -4.35 -59.32
N ASN A 6 -39.22 -3.49 -58.48
CA ASN A 6 -38.91 -3.26 -57.08
C ASN A 6 -39.69 -4.22 -56.14
N THR A 7 -39.31 -4.13 -54.87
CA THR A 7 -40.01 -4.40 -53.59
C THR A 7 -39.88 -5.77 -52.91
N GLY A 8 -39.36 -5.70 -51.67
CA GLY A 8 -39.52 -6.71 -50.63
C GLY A 8 -38.42 -6.70 -49.56
N ILE A 9 -38.23 -5.59 -48.83
CA ILE A 9 -37.42 -5.60 -47.60
C ILE A 9 -38.29 -6.24 -46.51
N LYS A 10 -37.91 -7.44 -46.04
CA LYS A 10 -38.37 -7.96 -44.75
C LYS A 10 -37.23 -7.82 -43.75
N GLU A 11 -37.40 -6.89 -42.82
CA GLU A 11 -36.69 -6.91 -41.54
C GLU A 11 -37.10 -8.17 -40.76
N THR A 12 -36.12 -8.97 -40.38
CA THR A 12 -36.19 -9.76 -39.15
C THR A 12 -34.81 -9.73 -38.53
N GLY A 13 -34.72 -9.15 -37.34
CA GLY A 13 -33.47 -8.97 -36.63
C GLY A 13 -32.73 -10.27 -36.34
N LYS A 14 -31.41 -10.14 -36.26
CA LYS A 14 -30.56 -10.89 -35.33
C LYS A 14 -29.28 -10.07 -35.16
N THR A 15 -29.16 -9.54 -33.95
CA THR A 15 -27.97 -8.89 -33.38
C THR A 15 -26.77 -9.82 -33.52
N GLY A 16 -25.90 -9.52 -34.48
CA GLY A 16 -24.56 -10.06 -34.59
C GLY A 16 -23.60 -9.16 -33.84
N ARG A 17 -23.18 -9.62 -32.67
CA ARG A 17 -22.12 -9.08 -31.83
C ARG A 17 -20.86 -8.80 -32.67
N ILE A 18 -20.48 -7.53 -32.79
CA ILE A 18 -19.10 -7.14 -33.09
C ILE A 18 -18.49 -6.62 -31.80
N ASP A 19 -17.80 -7.52 -31.09
CA ASP A 19 -16.95 -7.15 -29.97
C ASP A 19 -15.86 -6.21 -30.51
N THR A 20 -15.95 -4.91 -30.20
CA THR A 20 -14.84 -3.99 -30.40
C THR A 20 -14.00 -3.97 -29.13
N THR A 21 -13.33 -5.10 -28.87
CA THR A 21 -12.23 -5.17 -27.91
C THR A 21 -11.11 -4.30 -28.45
N LYS A 22 -10.91 -3.10 -27.92
CA LYS A 22 -9.66 -2.36 -28.14
C LYS A 22 -8.59 -2.99 -27.25
N VAL A 23 -8.00 -4.08 -27.73
CA VAL A 23 -6.75 -4.62 -27.22
C VAL A 23 -5.66 -3.65 -27.66
N ILE A 24 -5.02 -2.96 -26.71
CA ILE A 24 -3.79 -2.24 -27.02
C ILE A 24 -2.70 -3.32 -27.01
N ASP A 25 -2.45 -3.93 -28.17
CA ASP A 25 -1.31 -4.83 -28.36
C ASP A 25 -0.03 -3.97 -28.37
N LEU A 26 0.68 -3.95 -27.24
CA LEU A 26 2.05 -3.52 -27.21
C LEU A 26 2.93 -4.77 -27.36
N GLU A 27 3.22 -5.12 -28.61
CA GLU A 27 4.17 -6.17 -28.92
C GLU A 27 5.56 -5.74 -28.40
N VAL A 28 6.00 -6.38 -27.31
CA VAL A 28 7.40 -6.39 -26.91
C VAL A 28 7.83 -7.84 -26.90
N THR A 29 8.42 -8.26 -28.01
CA THR A 29 9.14 -9.53 -28.10
C THR A 29 10.40 -9.45 -27.25
N SER A 30 10.30 -9.84 -25.98
CA SER A 30 11.31 -10.67 -25.30
C SER A 30 10.85 -10.92 -23.86
N SER A 31 10.59 -12.19 -23.57
CA SER A 31 10.47 -12.84 -22.25
C SER A 31 10.91 -12.01 -21.03
N GLU A 32 10.04 -11.16 -20.48
CA GLU A 32 10.15 -10.62 -19.12
C GLU A 32 8.76 -10.34 -18.55
N VAL A 33 8.56 -10.64 -17.27
CA VAL A 33 7.28 -10.62 -16.53
C VAL A 33 6.50 -9.33 -16.74
N SER A 34 5.33 -9.42 -17.39
CA SER A 34 4.39 -8.31 -17.55
C SER A 34 3.66 -8.05 -16.24
N THR A 35 3.92 -6.91 -15.59
CA THR A 35 3.10 -6.41 -14.48
C THR A 35 1.87 -5.73 -15.10
N THR A 36 0.71 -6.39 -15.03
CA THR A 36 -0.56 -5.84 -15.52
C THR A 36 -1.15 -4.93 -14.44
N ILE A 37 -1.22 -3.62 -14.69
CA ILE A 37 -1.99 -2.70 -13.84
C ILE A 37 -3.47 -2.95 -14.17
N ILE A 38 -4.16 -3.75 -13.36
CA ILE A 38 -5.60 -3.99 -13.52
C ILE A 38 -6.36 -2.94 -12.71
N GLN A 39 -6.86 -1.89 -13.38
CA GLN A 39 -7.95 -1.07 -12.84
C GLN A 39 -9.26 -1.82 -13.13
N ARG A 40 -9.87 -2.41 -12.10
CA ARG A 40 -11.14 -3.14 -12.22
C ARG A 40 -12.30 -2.17 -11.94
N GLU A 41 -13.05 -1.80 -12.96
CA GLU A 41 -14.27 -0.98 -12.88
C GLU A 41 -15.50 -1.92 -12.93
N SER A 42 -16.34 -1.93 -11.89
CA SER A 42 -17.53 -2.79 -11.82
C SER A 42 -18.73 -2.08 -12.47
N ARG A 43 -19.00 -2.38 -13.74
CA ARG A 43 -20.11 -1.75 -14.49
C ARG A 43 -21.49 -2.21 -14.00
N TYR A 44 -22.28 -1.30 -13.44
CA TYR A 44 -23.74 -1.36 -13.48
C TYR A 44 -24.27 -0.41 -14.55
N ASN A 45 -25.07 -0.95 -15.48
CA ASN A 45 -25.58 -0.24 -16.64
C ASN A 45 -26.98 0.31 -16.33
N ASP A 46 -27.10 1.59 -15.98
CA ASP A 46 -28.32 2.36 -16.22
C ASP A 46 -28.01 3.85 -16.44
N ASN A 47 -28.72 4.44 -17.38
CA ASN A 47 -28.46 5.72 -18.00
C ASN A 47 -29.03 6.87 -17.15
N SER A 48 -28.17 7.60 -16.43
CA SER A 48 -28.44 8.99 -16.03
C SER A 48 -27.15 9.70 -15.60
N GLU A 49 -26.94 10.88 -16.19
CA GLU A 49 -26.15 12.05 -15.76
C GLU A 49 -24.93 11.84 -14.84
N THR A 50 -23.76 12.25 -15.36
CA THR A 50 -22.43 12.32 -14.73
C THR A 50 -22.43 12.36 -13.20
N GLU A 51 -22.41 11.19 -12.59
CA GLU A 51 -21.81 10.98 -11.28
C GLU A 51 -20.44 10.36 -11.55
N ASN A 52 -19.41 10.90 -10.90
CA ASN A 52 -18.07 10.34 -10.98
C ASN A 52 -18.18 8.87 -10.56
N ASP A 53 -17.89 7.96 -11.49
CA ASP A 53 -17.89 6.52 -11.28
C ASP A 53 -16.75 6.18 -10.31
N ASP A 54 -17.04 6.36 -9.02
CA ASP A 54 -16.17 6.06 -7.88
C ASP A 54 -16.23 4.57 -7.55
N GLY A 55 -16.11 3.73 -8.59
CA GLY A 55 -15.93 2.29 -8.39
C GLY A 55 -14.68 2.08 -7.55
N GLU A 56 -14.75 1.22 -6.52
CA GLU A 56 -13.62 0.92 -5.64
C GLU A 56 -12.45 0.33 -6.45
N LEU A 57 -11.51 1.20 -6.85
CA LEU A 57 -10.37 0.81 -7.67
C LEU A 57 -9.31 0.14 -6.79
N GLU A 58 -9.26 -1.19 -6.85
CA GLU A 58 -8.16 -1.98 -6.30
C GLU A 58 -6.85 -1.70 -7.06
N LEU A 59 -5.79 -1.31 -6.34
CA LEU A 59 -4.45 -1.09 -6.87
C LEU A 59 -3.50 -2.24 -6.46
N GLU A 60 -2.94 -2.95 -7.45
CA GLU A 60 -1.85 -3.90 -7.20
C GLU A 60 -0.50 -3.15 -7.06
N VAL A 61 0.07 -3.18 -5.87
CA VAL A 61 1.31 -2.51 -5.51
C VAL A 61 2.45 -3.53 -5.35
N ASN A 62 3.42 -3.46 -6.27
CA ASN A 62 4.66 -4.21 -6.22
C ASN A 62 5.77 -3.31 -5.66
N TYR A 63 6.36 -3.68 -4.52
CA TYR A 63 7.33 -2.84 -3.83
C TYR A 63 8.49 -3.62 -3.21
N LYS A 64 9.61 -2.92 -3.00
CA LYS A 64 10.75 -3.43 -2.24
C LYS A 64 10.79 -2.78 -0.87
N LEU A 65 10.70 -3.60 0.18
CA LEU A 65 10.72 -3.18 1.57
C LEU A 65 12.15 -3.14 2.11
N VAL A 66 12.51 -2.04 2.76
CA VAL A 66 13.79 -1.84 3.44
C VAL A 66 13.53 -1.42 4.87
N ILE A 67 14.10 -2.14 5.85
CA ILE A 67 13.95 -1.83 7.27
C ILE A 67 15.26 -1.32 7.83
N LYS A 68 15.24 -0.09 8.35
CA LYS A 68 16.32 0.50 9.13
C LYS A 68 15.97 0.45 10.61
N GLN A 69 16.77 -0.27 11.37
CA GLN A 69 16.67 -0.40 12.81
C GLN A 69 17.13 0.88 13.53
N ALA A 70 16.71 1.05 14.79
CA ALA A 70 17.01 2.23 15.59
C ALA A 70 18.50 2.39 15.95
N ASP A 71 19.28 1.32 15.85
CA ASP A 71 20.74 1.30 16.00
C ASP A 71 21.48 1.72 14.70
N GLY A 72 20.73 1.95 13.62
CA GLY A 72 21.26 2.31 12.30
C GLY A 72 21.48 1.11 11.38
N THR A 73 21.32 -0.12 11.86
CA THR A 73 21.44 -1.33 11.04
C THR A 73 20.35 -1.37 9.97
N VAL A 74 20.70 -1.76 8.76
CA VAL A 74 19.75 -1.92 7.64
C VAL A 74 19.66 -3.40 7.29
N LEU A 75 18.43 -3.93 7.32
CA LEU A 75 18.18 -5.31 6.93
C LEU A 75 18.21 -5.47 5.40
N PRO A 76 18.54 -6.69 4.90
CA PRO A 76 18.40 -6.99 3.48
C PRO A 76 16.99 -6.68 2.97
N ALA A 77 16.92 -6.02 1.82
CA ALA A 77 15.66 -5.65 1.21
C ALA A 77 14.90 -6.88 0.68
N LYS A 78 13.56 -6.83 0.73
CA LYS A 78 12.69 -7.93 0.23
C LYS A 78 11.55 -7.38 -0.62
N ASN A 79 11.21 -8.10 -1.70
CA ASN A 79 10.10 -7.73 -2.59
C ASN A 79 8.77 -8.27 -2.05
N TYR A 80 7.71 -7.48 -2.23
CA TYR A 80 6.34 -7.79 -1.86
C TYR A 80 5.39 -7.31 -2.95
N SER A 81 4.22 -7.95 -3.04
CA SER A 81 3.09 -7.51 -3.83
C SER A 81 1.83 -7.58 -2.99
N VAL A 82 0.95 -6.58 -3.11
CA VAL A 82 -0.32 -6.50 -2.40
C VAL A 82 -1.34 -5.78 -3.27
N THR A 83 -2.59 -6.22 -3.24
CA THR A 83 -3.72 -5.49 -3.84
C THR A 83 -4.46 -4.76 -2.73
N VAL A 84 -4.65 -3.45 -2.88
CA VAL A 84 -5.25 -2.58 -1.85
C VAL A 84 -6.16 -1.54 -2.48
N SER A 85 -7.25 -1.20 -1.81
CA SER A 85 -8.13 -0.09 -2.20
C SER A 85 -7.88 1.13 -1.32
N GLU A 86 -7.49 0.92 -0.06
CA GLU A 86 -7.38 1.98 0.96
C GLU A 86 -5.99 2.06 1.61
N LEU A 87 -5.72 3.21 2.24
CA LEU A 87 -4.48 3.44 2.97
C LEU A 87 -4.32 2.46 4.14
N ASP A 88 -5.38 2.23 4.91
CA ASP A 88 -5.31 1.38 6.11
C ASP A 88 -4.97 -0.08 5.74
N GLU A 89 -5.51 -0.58 4.63
CA GLU A 89 -5.15 -1.90 4.08
C GLU A 89 -3.67 -1.97 3.69
N PHE A 90 -3.16 -0.91 3.04
CA PHE A 90 -1.77 -0.83 2.64
C PHE A 90 -0.81 -0.77 3.84
N LEU A 91 -1.14 0.05 4.84
CA LEU A 91 -0.37 0.15 6.08
C LEU A 91 -0.42 -1.16 6.87
N LEU A 92 -1.56 -1.84 6.91
CA LEU A 92 -1.70 -3.15 7.55
C LEU A 92 -0.83 -4.21 6.86
N ALA A 93 -0.82 -4.23 5.52
CA ALA A 93 0.04 -5.12 4.75
C ALA A 93 1.53 -4.86 5.04
N ILE A 94 1.94 -3.59 5.12
CA ILE A 94 3.30 -3.21 5.51
C ILE A 94 3.61 -3.68 6.94
N GLN A 95 2.70 -3.48 7.90
CA GLN A 95 2.88 -3.91 9.28
C GLN A 95 3.08 -5.44 9.36
N ASN A 96 2.23 -6.21 8.70
CA ASN A 96 2.33 -7.68 8.67
C ASN A 96 3.70 -8.14 8.11
N ASN A 97 4.20 -7.44 7.09
CA ASN A 97 5.52 -7.73 6.52
C ASN A 97 6.65 -7.40 7.50
N ILE A 98 6.56 -6.29 8.25
CA ILE A 98 7.54 -5.92 9.29
C ILE A 98 7.56 -6.97 10.41
N VAL A 99 6.38 -7.29 10.98
CA VAL A 99 6.23 -8.29 12.06
C VAL A 99 6.81 -9.62 11.62
N THR A 100 6.50 -10.07 10.39
CA THR A 100 7.01 -11.33 9.84
C THR A 100 8.53 -11.32 9.67
N LEU A 101 9.11 -10.22 9.17
CA LEU A 101 10.56 -10.10 8.95
C LEU A 101 11.35 -10.02 10.25
N LEU A 102 10.82 -9.32 11.25
CA LEU A 102 11.47 -9.11 12.54
C LEU A 102 11.15 -10.22 13.55
N LYS A 103 10.12 -11.03 13.29
CA LYS A 103 9.59 -12.05 14.20
C LYS A 103 9.22 -11.46 15.57
N ASP A 104 8.59 -10.29 15.53
CA ASP A 104 8.21 -9.51 16.71
C ASP A 104 6.75 -9.05 16.56
N GLU A 105 5.85 -9.75 17.25
CA GLU A 105 4.40 -9.50 17.25
C GLU A 105 4.01 -8.28 18.10
N GLU A 106 4.92 -7.74 18.91
CA GLU A 106 4.65 -6.55 19.73
C GLU A 106 4.79 -5.24 18.94
N ILE A 107 5.29 -5.31 17.70
CA ILE A 107 5.46 -4.13 16.84
C ILE A 107 4.10 -3.57 16.44
N ASN A 108 3.90 -2.30 16.75
CA ASN A 108 2.72 -1.52 16.36
C ASN A 108 3.09 -0.35 15.45
N ALA A 109 2.10 0.27 14.82
CA ALA A 109 2.27 1.38 13.89
C ALA A 109 3.04 2.59 14.47
N ASN A 110 3.05 2.78 15.80
CA ASN A 110 3.80 3.87 16.41
C ASN A 110 5.29 3.59 16.52
N ASP A 111 5.74 2.34 16.42
CA ASP A 111 7.14 1.96 16.61
C ASP A 111 8.03 2.30 15.40
N TYR A 112 7.45 2.74 14.30
CA TYR A 112 8.19 3.06 13.08
C TYR A 112 7.56 4.21 12.31
N ASN A 113 8.29 4.69 11.30
CA ASN A 113 7.80 5.59 10.27
C ASN A 113 7.84 4.86 8.92
N VAL A 114 6.83 5.10 8.08
CA VAL A 114 6.74 4.59 6.72
C VAL A 114 7.04 5.73 5.75
N SER A 115 7.97 5.50 4.83
CA SER A 115 8.27 6.45 3.75
C SER A 115 8.48 5.71 2.43
N PHE A 116 8.35 6.41 1.31
CA PHE A 116 8.50 5.84 -0.02
C PHE A 116 9.36 6.69 -0.94
N LYS A 117 9.95 6.05 -1.94
CA LYS A 117 10.63 6.71 -3.07
C LYS A 117 10.87 5.73 -4.21
N SER A 118 11.23 6.22 -5.39
CA SER A 118 11.84 5.36 -6.41
C SER A 118 13.13 4.73 -5.90
N GLU A 119 13.41 3.47 -6.25
CA GLU A 119 14.64 2.76 -5.84
C GLU A 119 15.92 3.56 -6.16
N LYS A 120 15.96 4.24 -7.30
CA LYS A 120 17.14 5.01 -7.74
C LYS A 120 17.18 6.44 -7.21
N ALA A 121 16.17 6.88 -6.47
CA ALA A 121 16.12 8.24 -5.93
C ALA A 121 17.08 8.40 -4.73
N GLN A 122 17.82 9.51 -4.75
CA GLN A 122 18.65 9.93 -3.63
C GLN A 122 17.79 10.59 -2.54
N GLY A 123 18.24 10.52 -1.29
CA GLY A 123 17.55 11.14 -0.15
C GLY A 123 16.62 10.20 0.62
N ALA A 124 15.88 10.78 1.57
CA ALA A 124 15.08 10.07 2.57
C ALA A 124 13.75 9.52 2.02
N GLY A 125 13.25 10.06 0.90
CA GLY A 125 11.91 9.77 0.39
C GLY A 125 10.82 10.64 1.04
N THR A 126 9.57 10.31 0.74
CA THR A 126 8.37 11.02 1.21
C THR A 126 7.71 10.19 2.31
N LEU A 127 7.29 10.83 3.41
CA LEU A 127 6.58 10.15 4.49
C LEU A 127 5.18 9.75 4.03
N LEU A 128 4.66 8.62 4.52
CA LEU A 128 3.30 8.16 4.28
C LEU A 128 2.54 8.16 5.60
N VAL A 129 1.81 9.24 5.89
CA VAL A 129 1.09 9.43 7.15
C VAL A 129 -0.41 9.46 6.94
N ASP A 130 -0.86 10.12 5.87
CA ASP A 130 -2.27 10.40 5.66
C ASP A 130 -2.73 10.13 4.22
N MET A 131 -4.02 10.38 3.97
CA MET A 131 -4.63 10.16 2.66
C MET A 131 -4.07 11.07 1.55
N CYS A 132 -3.53 12.25 1.88
CA CYS A 132 -2.89 13.10 0.88
C CYS A 132 -1.57 12.46 0.42
N ASP A 133 -0.78 11.97 1.37
CA ASP A 133 0.45 11.24 1.07
C ASP A 133 0.15 9.97 0.25
N PHE A 134 -0.93 9.26 0.58
CA PHE A 134 -1.32 8.05 -0.14
C PHE A 134 -1.71 8.31 -1.59
N ARG A 135 -2.50 9.37 -1.86
CA ARG A 135 -2.84 9.77 -3.25
C ARG A 135 -1.58 10.12 -4.04
N ASN A 136 -0.61 10.76 -3.39
CA ASN A 136 0.69 11.06 -3.99
C ASN A 136 1.48 9.78 -4.27
N PHE A 137 1.51 8.84 -3.32
CA PHE A 137 2.11 7.52 -3.48
C PHE A 137 1.51 6.78 -4.67
N GLN A 138 0.18 6.68 -4.78
CA GLN A 138 -0.50 6.02 -5.89
C GLN A 138 -0.10 6.64 -7.24
N SER A 139 -0.11 7.98 -7.31
CA SER A 139 0.28 8.73 -8.50
C SER A 139 1.74 8.48 -8.91
N GLU A 140 2.66 8.44 -7.95
CA GLU A 140 4.07 8.11 -8.21
C GLU A 140 4.26 6.65 -8.62
N TYR A 141 3.58 5.74 -7.94
CA TYR A 141 3.65 4.32 -8.23
C TYR A 141 3.20 4.02 -9.67
N ILE A 142 2.07 4.57 -10.12
CA ILE A 142 1.58 4.39 -11.50
C ILE A 142 2.62 4.87 -12.51
N LYS A 143 3.25 6.04 -12.28
CA LYS A 143 4.31 6.58 -13.16
C LYS A 143 5.54 5.68 -13.18
N LEU A 144 5.94 5.14 -12.03
CA LEU A 144 7.10 4.24 -11.92
C LEU A 144 6.81 2.89 -12.57
N ALA A 145 5.64 2.31 -12.34
CA ALA A 145 5.21 1.05 -12.93
C ALA A 145 5.17 1.13 -14.46
N ALA A 146 4.63 2.22 -15.02
CA ALA A 146 4.64 2.47 -16.47
C ALA A 146 6.06 2.53 -17.08
N THR A 147 7.07 2.83 -16.27
CA THR A 147 8.48 2.87 -16.68
C THR A 147 9.29 1.67 -16.18
N LYS A 148 8.62 0.60 -15.71
CA LYS A 148 9.22 -0.62 -15.15
C LYS A 148 10.22 -0.33 -14.02
N LYS A 149 9.99 0.74 -13.25
CA LYS A 149 10.82 1.13 -12.10
C LYS A 149 10.19 0.62 -10.80
N ILE A 150 11.06 0.29 -9.86
CA ILE A 150 10.67 -0.24 -8.54
C ILE A 150 10.45 0.92 -7.57
N ILE A 151 9.33 0.87 -6.83
CA ILE A 151 9.10 1.69 -5.64
C ILE A 151 9.74 1.02 -4.42
N LEU A 152 10.37 1.84 -3.58
CA LEU A 152 10.96 1.44 -2.33
C LEU A 152 10.06 1.90 -1.19
N ILE A 153 9.69 0.99 -0.30
CA ILE A 153 9.09 1.33 1.00
C ILE A 153 10.18 1.24 2.05
N LEU A 154 10.44 2.35 2.74
CA LEU A 154 11.45 2.46 3.77
C LEU A 154 10.79 2.58 5.14
N ILE A 155 11.11 1.62 5.99
CA ILE A 155 10.71 1.56 7.39
C ILE A 155 11.86 2.06 8.24
N THR A 156 11.61 3.10 9.04
CA THR A 156 12.58 3.57 10.03
C THR A 156 12.04 3.29 11.42
N MET A 157 12.65 2.33 12.13
CA MET A 157 12.27 1.98 13.49
C MET A 157 12.61 3.13 14.44
N LYS A 158 11.66 3.51 15.29
CA LYS A 158 11.86 4.49 16.35
C LYS A 158 12.58 3.85 17.52
N LYS A 159 13.31 4.66 18.28
CA LYS A 159 13.95 4.20 19.51
C LYS A 159 12.89 4.07 20.60
N LYS A 160 12.70 2.88 21.16
CA LYS A 160 11.83 2.70 22.34
C LYS A 160 12.38 3.57 23.48
N GLU A 161 11.58 4.49 23.99
CA GLU A 161 11.93 5.26 25.18
C GLU A 161 11.99 4.30 26.38
N LYS A 162 13.10 4.32 27.13
CA LYS A 162 13.18 3.55 28.37
C LYS A 162 12.29 4.26 29.39
N THR A 163 11.10 3.73 29.67
CA THR A 163 10.34 4.14 30.86
C THR A 163 11.17 3.81 32.10
N VAL A 164 11.81 4.82 32.68
CA VAL A 164 12.50 4.70 33.97
C VAL A 164 11.42 4.52 35.04
N LYS A 165 11.10 3.28 35.39
CA LYS A 165 10.32 2.97 36.58
C LYS A 165 11.14 3.46 37.79
N ARG A 166 10.88 4.68 38.26
CA ARG A 166 11.40 5.16 39.55
C ARG A 166 10.90 4.18 40.61
N LYS A 167 11.83 3.40 41.17
CA LYS A 167 11.58 2.53 42.32
C LYS A 167 11.16 3.44 43.48
N LYS A 168 9.88 3.41 43.85
CA LYS A 168 9.38 4.04 45.08
C LYS A 168 10.15 3.40 46.24
N LYS A 169 11.01 4.16 46.89
CA LYS A 169 11.70 3.73 48.11
C LYS A 169 10.65 3.73 49.21
N GLU A 170 10.15 2.55 49.56
CA GLU A 170 9.38 2.35 50.79
C GLU A 170 10.33 2.65 51.96
N SER A 171 10.12 3.78 52.63
CA SER A 171 10.72 4.05 53.93
C SER A 171 9.84 3.40 54.99
N ASN A 172 10.21 2.19 55.42
CA ASN A 172 9.78 1.64 56.71
C ASN A 172 10.40 2.52 57.81
N SER A 173 9.57 3.21 58.60
CA SER A 173 9.99 3.76 59.88
C SER A 173 9.63 2.77 60.98
N ASP A 174 10.55 1.85 61.29
CA ASP A 174 10.59 1.22 62.61
C ASP A 174 11.43 2.13 63.50
N ASN A 175 10.77 2.86 64.40
CA ASN A 175 11.43 3.57 65.49
C ASN A 175 10.94 2.99 66.81
N GLU A 176 11.41 1.78 67.13
CA GLU A 176 11.45 1.22 68.48
C GLU A 176 12.62 1.89 69.22
N GLU A 177 12.35 3.00 69.91
CA GLU A 177 13.33 3.66 70.78
C GLU A 177 13.32 2.98 72.15
N THR A 178 14.47 2.41 72.48
CA THR A 178 14.77 1.61 73.66
C THR A 178 14.79 2.44 74.94
N ILE A 179 14.19 1.87 75.98
CA ILE A 179 14.19 2.34 77.37
C ILE A 179 15.65 2.44 77.88
N CYS A 180 16.03 3.58 78.44
CA CYS A 180 17.25 3.69 79.25
C CYS A 180 16.93 4.30 80.63
N SER A 181 16.97 3.44 81.66
CA SER A 181 16.89 3.79 83.08
C SER A 181 18.27 3.74 83.74
N LYS A 182 18.74 4.84 84.35
CA LYS A 182 19.71 4.96 85.47
C LYS A 182 20.12 6.45 85.57
N ASN A 183 20.25 7.13 86.70
CA ASN A 183 20.28 6.80 88.13
C ASN A 183 19.74 8.02 88.91
#